data_AF-A0A9E5KTK1-F1
#
_entry.id   AF-A0A9E5KTK1-F1
#
_cell.length_a   1.000
_cell.length_b   1.000
_cell.length_c   1.000
_cell.angle_alpha   90.00
_cell.angle_beta   90.00
_cell.angle_gamma   90.00
#
_symmetry.space_group_name_H-M   'P 1'
#
loop_
_entity.id
_entity.type
_entity.pdbx_description
1 polymer ?
#
loop_
_entity_poly.entity_id
_entity_poly.type
_entity_poly.pdbx_seq_one_letter_code
_entity_poly.pdbx_strand_id
1 'polypeptide(L)'
;MIQRYKSGGEILLCVFIASLYHELLKTLSPVLLIPIPASRQGKRNRGYDQMKIICRWLCFTRSYRMVSLFTQQSREMQKYKDRRQRLGAKRLQIRKKRTGRIQSYLDKGYQAVIIDDVMTTGSTMQEAQLLFEKCFGQKAILVVLSGM
;
A
#
# COMPACT_ATOMS: atom_id res chain seq x y z
N MET A 1 9.83 -17.79 -1.50
CA MET A 1 10.48 -16.64 -2.18
C MET A 1 10.09 -15.29 -1.56
N ILE A 2 8.80 -15.00 -1.37
CA ILE A 2 8.29 -13.75 -0.74
C ILE A 2 8.82 -13.54 0.70
N GLN A 3 8.96 -14.60 1.49
CA GLN A 3 9.51 -14.50 2.85
C GLN A 3 11.00 -14.09 2.85
N ARG A 4 11.80 -14.52 1.86
CA ARG A 4 13.23 -14.14 1.73
C ARG A 4 13.39 -12.67 1.33
N TYR A 5 12.48 -12.14 0.50
CA TYR A 5 12.40 -10.70 0.24
C TYR A 5 12.08 -9.89 1.50
N LYS A 6 11.28 -10.46 2.43
CA LYS A 6 10.97 -9.84 3.74
C LYS A 6 12.14 -9.79 4.72
N SER A 7 13.23 -10.54 4.48
CA SER A 7 14.35 -10.70 5.42
C SER A 7 15.75 -10.42 4.85
N GLY A 8 15.96 -10.27 3.53
CA GLY A 8 17.28 -10.01 2.95
C GLY A 8 17.24 -9.10 1.72
N GLY A 9 18.16 -8.13 1.65
CA GLY A 9 18.22 -7.01 0.68
C GLY A 9 18.51 -7.36 -0.78
N GLU A 10 17.74 -8.27 -1.38
CA GLU A 10 17.89 -8.63 -2.79
C GLU A 10 17.02 -7.70 -3.66
N ILE A 11 17.63 -6.65 -4.21
CA ILE A 11 16.99 -5.70 -5.15
C ILE A 11 16.40 -6.44 -6.38
N LEU A 12 17.01 -7.56 -6.80
CA LEU A 12 16.54 -8.37 -7.93
C LEU A 12 15.14 -8.95 -7.70
N LEU A 13 14.78 -9.30 -6.46
CA LEU A 13 13.44 -9.74 -6.12
C LEU A 13 12.40 -8.62 -6.28
N CYS A 14 12.80 -7.35 -6.11
CA CYS A 14 11.92 -6.22 -6.36
C CYS A 14 11.50 -6.15 -7.84
N VAL A 15 12.44 -6.42 -8.76
CA VAL A 15 12.17 -6.37 -10.21
C VAL A 15 11.21 -7.49 -10.60
N PHE A 16 11.45 -8.71 -10.12
CA PHE A 16 10.56 -9.85 -10.33
C PHE A 16 9.16 -9.63 -9.73
N ILE A 17 9.08 -9.16 -8.48
CA ILE A 17 7.78 -8.89 -7.86
C ILE A 17 7.05 -7.75 -8.59
N ALA A 18 7.77 -6.72 -9.04
CA ALA A 18 7.19 -5.65 -9.84
C ALA A 18 6.63 -6.16 -11.18
N SER A 19 7.29 -7.12 -11.86
CA SER A 19 6.74 -7.68 -13.09
C SER A 19 5.43 -8.45 -12.82
N LEU A 20 5.34 -9.21 -11.73
CA LEU A 20 4.09 -9.87 -11.33
C LEU A 20 2.95 -8.87 -11.10
N TYR A 21 3.22 -7.77 -10.39
CA TYR A 21 2.23 -6.72 -10.23
C TYR A 21 1.86 -6.07 -11.57
N HIS A 22 2.83 -5.84 -12.46
CA HIS A 22 2.52 -5.30 -13.77
C HIS A 22 1.57 -6.21 -14.55
N GLU A 23 1.76 -7.52 -14.52
CA GLU A 23 0.87 -8.47 -15.19
C GLU A 23 -0.58 -8.38 -14.69
N LEU A 24 -0.77 -8.14 -13.39
CA LEU A 24 -2.09 -7.93 -12.79
C LEU A 24 -2.71 -6.56 -13.15
N LEU A 25 -1.87 -5.57 -13.48
CA LEU A 25 -2.27 -4.17 -13.69
C LEU A 25 -2.29 -3.77 -15.17
N LYS A 26 -1.77 -4.59 -16.08
CA LYS A 26 -1.52 -4.21 -17.49
C LYS A 26 -2.78 -3.86 -18.28
N THR A 27 -3.95 -4.34 -17.85
CA THR A 27 -5.24 -4.03 -18.46
C THR A 27 -5.83 -2.70 -17.96
N LEU A 28 -5.25 -2.12 -16.90
CA LEU A 28 -5.67 -0.85 -16.31
C LEU A 28 -4.88 0.30 -16.94
N SER A 29 -5.57 1.39 -17.27
CA SER A 29 -4.94 2.61 -17.77
C SER A 29 -5.90 3.82 -17.66
N PRO A 30 -5.45 4.98 -17.17
CA PRO A 30 -4.17 5.23 -16.51
C PRO A 30 -4.16 4.78 -15.03
N VAL A 31 -3.02 4.32 -14.50
CA VAL A 31 -2.93 3.71 -13.15
C VAL A 31 -2.33 4.67 -12.11
N LEU A 32 -3.00 4.76 -10.95
CA LEU A 32 -2.50 5.43 -9.74
C LEU A 32 -2.26 4.40 -8.63
N LEU A 33 -1.00 4.09 -8.36
CA LEU A 33 -0.56 3.24 -7.26
C LEU A 33 -0.62 3.95 -5.90
N ILE A 34 -1.21 3.27 -4.93
CA ILE A 34 -1.36 3.72 -3.54
C ILE A 34 -0.81 2.61 -2.64
N PRO A 35 0.50 2.61 -2.34
CA PRO A 35 1.12 1.55 -1.55
C PRO A 35 0.65 1.60 -0.10
N ILE A 36 0.37 0.43 0.46
CA ILE A 36 0.26 0.24 1.91
C ILE A 36 1.67 0.37 2.51
N PRO A 37 1.87 1.24 3.51
CA PRO A 37 3.18 1.43 4.12
C PRO A 37 3.55 0.21 4.95
N ALA A 38 4.81 -0.22 4.85
CA ALA A 38 5.34 -1.26 5.71
C ALA A 38 5.09 -0.94 7.20
N SER A 39 4.84 -1.98 8.01
CA SER A 39 4.72 -1.82 9.46
C SER A 39 5.97 -1.16 10.03
N ARG A 40 5.84 -0.43 11.15
CA ARG A 40 7.00 0.23 11.79
C ARG A 40 8.12 -0.75 12.11
N GLN A 41 7.77 -1.95 12.60
CA GLN A 41 8.74 -2.99 12.88
C GLN A 41 9.39 -3.51 11.59
N GLY A 42 8.60 -3.80 10.56
CA GLY A 42 9.10 -4.26 9.26
C GLY A 42 10.06 -3.26 8.62
N LYS A 43 9.70 -1.97 8.65
CA LYS A 43 10.55 -0.88 8.16
C LYS A 43 11.85 -0.74 8.98
N ARG A 44 11.79 -0.86 10.32
CA ARG A 44 12.99 -0.82 11.17
C ARG A 44 13.93 -1.99 10.91
N ASN A 45 13.38 -3.21 10.76
CA ASN A 45 14.18 -4.40 10.51
C ASN A 45 14.86 -4.38 9.14
N ARG A 46 14.15 -3.89 8.11
CA ARG A 46 14.67 -3.88 6.72
C ARG A 46 15.42 -2.60 6.34
N GLY A 47 15.21 -1.49 7.05
CA GLY A 47 15.72 -0.16 6.68
C GLY A 47 14.89 0.54 5.59
N TYR A 48 13.96 -0.15 4.92
CA TYR A 48 13.17 0.40 3.82
C TYR A 48 11.72 -0.09 3.79
N ASP A 49 10.90 0.56 2.96
CA ASP A 49 9.50 0.21 2.69
C ASP A 49 9.39 -0.48 1.33
N GLN A 50 9.17 -1.80 1.36
CA GLN A 50 9.16 -2.67 0.19
C GLN A 50 8.15 -2.24 -0.86
N MET A 51 6.89 -1.98 -0.47
CA MET A 51 5.85 -1.55 -1.42
C MET A 51 6.16 -0.21 -2.04
N LYS A 52 6.81 0.67 -1.28
CA LYS A 52 7.29 1.92 -1.86
C LYS A 52 8.39 1.71 -2.91
N ILE A 53 9.31 0.76 -2.72
CA ILE A 53 10.35 0.47 -3.72
C ILE A 53 9.72 -0.15 -4.97
N ILE A 54 8.86 -1.17 -4.81
CA ILE A 54 8.18 -1.84 -5.92
C ILE A 54 7.34 -0.84 -6.73
N CYS A 55 6.55 0.00 -6.08
CA CYS A 55 5.75 1.00 -6.78
C CYS A 55 6.61 2.06 -7.48
N ARG A 56 7.76 2.44 -6.91
CA ARG A 56 8.70 3.34 -7.59
C ARG A 56 9.29 2.71 -8.84
N TRP A 57 9.64 1.42 -8.78
CA TRP A 57 10.13 0.68 -9.94
C TRP A 57 9.08 0.62 -11.05
N LEU A 58 7.82 0.34 -10.68
CA LEU A 58 6.69 0.36 -11.61
C LEU A 58 6.48 1.76 -12.22
N CYS A 59 6.54 2.84 -11.44
CA CYS A 59 6.45 4.20 -11.98
C CYS A 59 7.62 4.60 -12.87
N PHE A 60 8.80 4.02 -12.67
CA PHE A 60 9.98 4.28 -13.49
C PHE A 60 9.93 3.54 -14.83
N THR A 61 9.49 2.27 -14.78
CA THR A 61 9.48 1.38 -15.95
C THR A 61 8.17 1.41 -16.74
N ARG A 62 7.10 1.92 -16.14
CA ARG A 62 5.75 2.00 -16.71
C ARG A 62 5.19 3.41 -16.51
N SER A 63 4.22 3.80 -17.34
CA SER A 63 3.53 5.10 -17.26
C SER A 63 2.57 5.23 -16.06
N TYR A 64 2.88 4.59 -14.93
CA TYR A 64 2.07 4.63 -13.72
C TYR A 64 2.43 5.82 -12.85
N ARG A 65 1.47 6.29 -12.05
CA ARG A 65 1.68 7.33 -11.02
C ARG A 65 1.58 6.70 -9.64
N MET A 66 2.25 7.30 -8.65
CA MET A 66 2.19 6.81 -7.27
C MET A 66 1.96 7.96 -6.30
N VAL A 67 1.09 7.74 -5.31
CA VAL A 67 0.94 8.61 -4.15
C VAL A 67 0.86 7.76 -2.88
N SER A 68 1.77 7.99 -1.93
CA SER A 68 1.69 7.38 -0.61
C SER A 68 0.62 8.08 0.22
N LEU A 69 -0.62 7.64 0.11
CA LEU A 69 -1.78 8.19 0.83
C LEU A 69 -1.77 7.81 2.31
N PHE A 70 -1.42 6.56 2.62
CA PHE A 70 -1.51 6.02 3.95
C PHE A 70 -0.26 6.29 4.80
N THR A 71 -0.43 6.27 6.12
CA THR A 71 0.64 6.22 7.11
C THR A 71 0.25 5.31 8.27
N GLN A 72 1.24 4.72 8.93
CA GLN A 72 1.03 3.88 10.11
C GLN A 72 0.67 4.75 11.33
N GLN A 73 -0.42 4.42 12.02
CA GLN A 73 -0.83 5.08 13.26
C GLN A 73 0.25 4.96 14.35
N SER A 74 0.41 5.98 15.20
CA SER A 74 1.40 5.95 16.30
C SER A 74 0.96 5.06 17.46
N ARG A 75 1.96 4.42 18.10
CA ARG A 75 1.74 3.60 19.30
C ARG A 75 1.17 4.42 20.47
N GLU A 76 1.48 5.71 20.57
CA GLU A 76 0.91 6.60 21.58
C GLU A 76 -0.61 6.73 21.43
N MET A 77 -1.12 6.93 20.21
CA MET A 77 -2.56 6.94 19.94
C MET A 77 -3.23 5.58 20.21
N GLN A 78 -2.47 4.48 20.19
CA GLN A 78 -2.96 3.14 20.50
C GLN A 78 -2.87 2.82 22.00
N LYS A 79 -2.00 3.48 22.77
CA LYS A 79 -1.86 3.28 24.23
C LYS A 79 -3.04 3.85 25.02
N TYR A 80 -3.66 4.92 24.54
CA TYR A 80 -4.89 5.48 25.12
C TYR A 80 -6.13 4.60 24.88
N LYS A 81 -6.00 3.51 24.11
CA LYS A 81 -7.09 2.59 23.79
C LYS A 81 -6.82 1.24 24.43
N ASP A 82 -7.77 0.84 25.26
CA ASP A 82 -7.68 -0.24 26.24
C ASP A 82 -7.30 -1.61 25.64
N ARG A 83 -6.81 -2.53 26.48
CA ARG A 83 -6.21 -3.83 26.09
C ARG A 83 -7.17 -4.73 25.28
N ARG A 84 -8.51 -4.55 25.41
CA ARG A 84 -9.55 -5.24 24.62
C ARG A 84 -9.79 -4.66 23.21
N GLN A 85 -9.37 -3.43 22.90
CA GLN A 85 -9.59 -2.78 21.59
C GLN A 85 -8.55 -3.13 20.51
N ARG A 86 -7.50 -3.89 20.85
CA ARG A 86 -6.41 -4.22 19.91
C ARG A 86 -6.83 -5.07 18.71
N LEU A 87 -7.91 -5.84 18.83
CA LEU A 87 -8.47 -6.64 17.74
C LEU A 87 -9.19 -5.79 16.67
N GLY A 88 -9.52 -4.52 16.96
CA GLY A 88 -10.13 -3.55 16.04
C GLY A 88 -9.35 -2.25 15.89
N ALA A 89 -8.09 -2.21 16.33
CA ALA A 89 -7.28 -0.99 16.32
C ALA A 89 -6.88 -0.63 14.89
N LYS A 90 -7.37 0.52 14.41
CA LYS A 90 -6.95 1.14 13.15
C LYS A 90 -5.42 1.19 13.08
N ARG A 91 -4.86 0.65 11.99
CA ARG A 91 -3.42 0.60 11.71
C ARG A 91 -3.01 1.73 10.76
N LEU A 92 -3.94 2.20 9.94
CA LEU A 92 -3.70 3.17 8.88
C LEU A 92 -4.38 4.51 9.17
N GLN A 93 -3.78 5.57 8.63
CA GLN A 93 -4.34 6.91 8.60
C GLN A 93 -4.09 7.56 7.26
N ILE A 94 -5.01 8.43 6.85
CA ILE A 94 -4.89 9.26 5.65
C ILE A 94 -3.93 10.41 5.92
N ARG A 95 -2.93 10.58 5.05
CA ARG A 95 -2.12 11.79 4.97
C ARG A 95 -2.94 12.88 4.29
N LYS A 96 -3.66 13.71 5.07
CA LYS A 96 -4.53 14.79 4.55
C LYS A 96 -3.85 15.66 3.48
N LYS A 97 -2.56 15.99 3.65
CA LYS A 97 -1.76 16.75 2.67
C LYS A 97 -1.61 16.08 1.29
N ARG A 98 -2.02 14.81 1.13
CA ARG A 98 -1.96 14.04 -0.11
C ARG A 98 -3.31 13.88 -0.79
N THR A 99 -4.43 14.18 -0.13
CA THR A 99 -5.77 13.93 -0.66
C THR A 99 -6.06 14.73 -1.92
N GLY A 100 -5.71 16.02 -1.97
CA GLY A 100 -5.88 16.84 -3.17
C GLY A 100 -5.12 16.30 -4.40
N ARG A 101 -3.93 15.69 -4.17
CA ARG A 101 -3.18 15.05 -5.26
C ARG A 101 -3.84 13.76 -5.74
N ILE A 102 -4.44 12.97 -4.84
CA ILE A 102 -5.24 11.80 -5.23
C ILE A 102 -6.44 12.25 -6.05
N GLN A 103 -7.22 13.22 -5.53
CA GLN A 103 -8.43 13.72 -6.20
C GLN A 103 -8.11 14.21 -7.62
N SER A 104 -7.05 15.01 -7.80
CA SER A 104 -6.64 15.49 -9.12
C SER A 104 -6.32 14.37 -10.12
N TYR A 105 -5.84 13.20 -9.67
CA TYR A 105 -5.65 12.04 -10.54
C TYR A 105 -6.96 11.32 -10.82
N LEU A 106 -7.83 11.16 -9.82
CA LEU A 106 -9.16 10.58 -10.00
C LEU A 106 -9.98 11.37 -11.02
N ASP A 107 -9.96 12.71 -10.93
CA ASP A 107 -10.64 13.62 -11.86
C ASP A 107 -10.09 13.49 -13.31
N LYS A 108 -8.84 13.07 -13.45
CA LYS A 108 -8.18 12.77 -14.74
C LYS A 108 -8.41 11.34 -15.22
N GLY A 109 -9.32 10.60 -14.58
CA GLY A 109 -9.66 9.23 -14.95
C GLY A 109 -8.65 8.16 -14.51
N TYR A 110 -7.72 8.47 -13.59
CA TYR A 110 -6.79 7.45 -13.09
C TYR A 110 -7.52 6.42 -12.23
N GLN A 111 -7.26 5.16 -12.53
CA GLN A 111 -7.71 4.02 -11.73
C GLN A 111 -6.82 3.91 -10.49
N ALA A 112 -7.39 4.21 -9.33
CA ALA A 112 -6.69 4.08 -8.05
C ALA A 112 -6.55 2.61 -7.64
N VAL A 113 -5.31 2.21 -7.38
CA VAL A 113 -4.93 0.84 -7.02
C VAL A 113 -4.24 0.86 -5.66
N ILE A 114 -4.86 0.27 -4.65
CA ILE A 114 -4.23 0.02 -3.35
C ILE A 114 -3.48 -1.31 -3.44
N ILE A 115 -2.19 -1.28 -3.08
CA ILE A 115 -1.25 -2.38 -3.30
C ILE A 115 -0.46 -2.74 -2.03
N ASP A 116 -0.39 -4.03 -1.68
CA ASP A 116 0.28 -4.54 -0.48
C ASP A 116 0.87 -5.96 -0.66
N ASP A 117 1.89 -6.32 0.13
CA ASP A 117 2.59 -7.63 0.07
C ASP A 117 2.10 -8.66 1.11
N VAL A 118 0.91 -8.48 1.67
CA VAL A 118 0.50 -9.17 2.89
C VAL A 118 -0.48 -10.32 2.63
N MET A 119 0.08 -11.52 2.65
CA MET A 119 -0.52 -12.70 3.27
C MET A 119 -0.63 -12.45 4.78
N THR A 120 -1.79 -12.03 5.28
CA THR A 120 -2.34 -12.32 6.62
C THR A 120 -3.63 -11.50 6.82
N THR A 121 -4.72 -12.23 7.04
CA THR A 121 -6.06 -11.81 7.49
C THR A 121 -6.83 -10.72 6.72
N GLY A 122 -6.28 -10.06 5.69
CA GLY A 122 -7.00 -9.08 4.85
C GLY A 122 -7.42 -7.78 5.56
N SER A 123 -7.28 -7.71 6.88
CA SER A 123 -7.73 -6.60 7.73
C SER A 123 -7.13 -5.24 7.32
N THR A 124 -5.83 -5.19 6.98
CA THR A 124 -5.15 -3.96 6.55
C THR A 124 -5.74 -3.42 5.24
N MET A 125 -6.04 -4.31 4.28
CA MET A 125 -6.59 -3.92 2.98
C MET A 125 -8.04 -3.45 3.11
N GLN A 126 -8.84 -4.12 3.94
CA GLN A 126 -10.21 -3.68 4.25
C GLN A 126 -10.20 -2.31 4.92
N GLU A 127 -9.31 -2.08 5.90
CA GLU A 127 -9.15 -0.78 6.53
C GLU A 127 -8.75 0.30 5.51
N ALA A 128 -7.78 0.01 4.65
CA ALA A 128 -7.34 0.93 3.61
C ALA A 128 -8.47 1.31 2.65
N GLN A 129 -9.27 0.33 2.22
CA GLN A 129 -10.41 0.54 1.35
C GLN A 129 -11.47 1.41 2.00
N LEU A 130 -11.83 1.12 3.25
CA LEU A 130 -12.81 1.91 4.01
C LEU A 130 -12.34 3.36 4.21
N LEU A 131 -11.04 3.57 4.48
CA LEU A 131 -10.48 4.91 4.60
C LEU A 131 -10.47 5.66 3.26
N PHE A 132 -10.17 4.96 2.16
CA PHE A 132 -10.18 5.54 0.82
C PHE A 132 -11.59 5.93 0.39
N GLU A 133 -12.55 5.01 0.51
CA GLU A 133 -13.96 5.23 0.14
C GLU A 133 -14.58 6.39 0.92
N LYS A 134 -14.31 6.48 2.23
CA LYS A 134 -14.73 7.63 3.05
C LYS A 134 -14.14 8.97 2.62
N CYS A 135 -12.96 8.97 2.00
CA CYS A 135 -12.26 10.19 1.62
C CYS A 135 -12.61 10.65 0.21
N PHE A 136 -12.94 9.72 -0.70
CA PHE A 136 -13.09 10.01 -2.13
C PHE A 136 -14.44 9.60 -2.71
N GLY A 137 -15.34 9.02 -1.90
CA GLY A 137 -16.70 8.64 -2.32
C GLY A 137 -16.75 7.46 -3.29
N GLN A 138 -15.62 6.78 -3.53
CA GLN A 138 -15.53 5.66 -4.43
C GLN A 138 -14.52 4.61 -3.94
N LYS A 139 -14.67 3.39 -4.43
CA LYS A 139 -13.77 2.27 -4.13
C LYS A 139 -12.52 2.32 -4.99
N ALA A 140 -11.37 1.97 -4.41
CA ALA A 140 -10.15 1.67 -5.15
C ALA A 140 -10.12 0.19 -5.57
N ILE A 141 -9.30 -0.13 -6.57
CA ILE A 141 -8.96 -1.52 -6.93
C ILE A 141 -7.95 -2.02 -5.89
N LEU A 142 -8.17 -3.23 -5.36
CA LEU A 142 -7.28 -3.86 -4.38
C LEU A 142 -6.43 -4.92 -5.07
N VAL A 143 -5.10 -4.83 -4.94
CA VAL A 143 -4.18 -5.82 -5.51
C VAL A 143 -3.20 -6.29 -4.44
N VAL A 144 -3.13 -7.60 -4.27
CA VAL A 144 -2.23 -8.26 -3.32
C VAL A 144 -1.62 -9.47 -4.00
N LEU A 145 -0.31 -9.67 -3.83
CA LEU A 145 0.34 -10.92 -4.15
C LEU A 145 0.27 -11.86 -2.94
N SER A 146 -0.53 -12.92 -3.04
CA SER A 146 -0.51 -14.02 -2.09
C SER A 146 0.60 -15.01 -2.46
N GLY A 147 1.43 -15.40 -1.49
CA GLY A 147 2.34 -16.51 -1.67
C GLY A 147 1.56 -17.82 -1.60
N MET A 148 1.72 -18.69 -2.60
CA MET A 148 1.54 -20.13 -2.37
C MET A 148 2.64 -20.63 -1.43
#